data_AF-Q0F3W4-F1
#
_entry.id   AF-Q0F3W4-F1
#
_cell.length_a   1.000
_cell.length_b   1.000
_cell.length_c   1.000
_cell.angle_alpha   90.00
_cell.angle_beta   90.00
_cell.angle_gamma   90.00
#
_symmetry.space_group_name_H-M   'P 1'
#
loop_
_entity.id
_entity.type
_entity.pdbx_description
1 polymer ?
#
loop_
_entity_poly.entity_id
_entity_poly.type
_entity_poly.pdbx_seq_one_letter_code
_entity_poly.pdbx_strand_id
1 'polypeptide(L)'
;TRALHGTHVGVGDKLWSNFPYMRPMATIITDTLDWYGFDQDGGSVHDVIGTRCDPYTNNLLSGKQYHNCCHSNLTRALAASQNLSLTGAEQLIHDVLNVFMCTGFTQDTHQYFMKASPVRPGDYLEMFAETDILVGLSTCPGGDCSSEHSSDTVECYPLVIEVYEPARDLSNWESSRLNEYNRTHGI
;
A
#
# COMPACT_ATOMS: atom_id res chain seq x y z
N THR A 1 -2.35 -0.27 11.00
CA THR A 1 -1.04 -0.79 10.57
C THR A 1 0.11 0.02 11.13
N ARG A 2 0.35 1.26 10.66
CA ARG A 2 1.51 2.08 11.07
C ARG A 2 1.78 2.15 12.57
N ALA A 3 0.74 2.37 13.39
CA ALA A 3 0.91 2.49 14.84
C ALA A 3 1.33 1.19 15.54
N LEU A 4 1.08 0.03 14.92
CA LEU A 4 1.42 -1.28 15.50
C LEU A 4 2.79 -1.79 15.04
N HIS A 5 3.16 -1.50 13.80
CA HIS A 5 4.33 -2.12 13.16
C HIS A 5 5.44 -1.12 12.80
N GLY A 6 5.12 0.18 12.72
CA GLY A 6 6.07 1.23 12.36
C GLY A 6 5.78 1.88 11.03
N THR A 7 6.73 2.66 10.53
CA THR A 7 6.60 3.45 9.29
C THR A 7 6.53 2.58 8.03
N HIS A 8 7.13 1.40 8.09
CA HIS A 8 7.25 0.41 7.04
C HIS A 8 6.85 -0.95 7.60
N VAL A 9 6.52 -1.90 6.73
CA VAL A 9 6.12 -3.26 7.12
C VAL A 9 6.99 -4.31 6.45
N GLY A 10 7.33 -5.37 7.18
CA GLY A 10 8.16 -6.48 6.70
C GLY A 10 7.58 -7.85 7.05
N VAL A 11 8.41 -8.89 6.96
CA VAL A 11 7.98 -10.27 7.23
C VAL A 11 7.41 -10.41 8.65
N GLY A 12 6.23 -11.02 8.75
CA GLY A 12 5.50 -11.23 10.01
C GLY A 12 4.51 -10.11 10.34
N ASP A 13 4.67 -8.93 9.75
CA ASP A 13 3.73 -7.83 9.95
C ASP A 13 2.39 -8.09 9.27
N LYS A 14 1.37 -7.42 9.80
CA LYS A 14 -0.03 -7.57 9.36
C LYS A 14 -0.56 -6.26 8.79
N LEU A 15 -1.27 -6.34 7.67
CA LEU A 15 -2.09 -5.23 7.19
C LEU A 15 -3.45 -5.31 7.90
N TRP A 16 -3.81 -4.25 8.61
CA TRP A 16 -5.01 -4.20 9.45
C TRP A 16 -6.15 -3.45 8.77
N SER A 17 -7.37 -3.97 8.90
CA SER A 17 -8.59 -3.28 8.47
C SER A 17 -8.88 -2.03 9.30
N ASN A 18 -9.73 -1.14 8.77
CA ASN A 18 -10.20 0.05 9.47
C ASN A 18 -11.14 -0.30 10.65
N PHE A 19 -11.44 0.72 11.46
CA PHE A 19 -12.51 0.63 12.45
C PHE A 19 -13.88 0.59 11.78
N PRO A 20 -14.85 -0.16 12.34
CA PRO A 20 -14.79 -0.87 13.63
C PRO A 20 -14.19 -2.28 13.55
N TYR A 21 -13.82 -2.76 12.35
CA TYR A 21 -13.45 -4.15 12.12
C TYR A 21 -12.14 -4.55 12.79
N MET A 22 -11.12 -3.69 12.72
CA MET A 22 -9.77 -3.83 13.32
C MET A 22 -9.30 -5.29 13.47
N ARG A 23 -9.09 -5.95 12.34
CA ARG A 23 -8.56 -7.31 12.24
C ARG A 23 -7.45 -7.40 11.19
N PRO A 24 -6.58 -8.42 11.25
CA PRO A 24 -5.68 -8.73 10.16
C PRO A 24 -6.45 -8.98 8.86
N MET A 25 -6.01 -8.36 7.76
CA MET A 25 -6.50 -8.66 6.40
C MET A 25 -5.51 -9.55 5.66
N ALA A 26 -4.22 -9.28 5.83
CA ALA A 26 -3.13 -10.05 5.25
C ALA A 26 -1.92 -10.01 6.17
N THR A 27 -1.08 -11.04 6.10
CA THR A 27 0.21 -11.13 6.80
C THR A 27 1.33 -11.27 5.78
N ILE A 28 2.37 -10.47 5.88
CA ILE A 28 3.55 -10.60 5.01
C ILE A 28 4.31 -11.86 5.43
N ILE A 29 4.51 -12.79 4.48
CA ILE A 29 5.18 -14.07 4.73
C ILE A 29 6.56 -14.15 4.07
N THR A 30 6.77 -13.37 3.01
CA THR A 30 8.06 -13.28 2.33
C THR A 30 8.27 -11.85 1.84
N ASP A 31 9.49 -11.34 2.01
CA ASP A 31 9.95 -10.08 1.43
C ASP A 31 11.39 -10.29 0.96
N THR A 32 11.63 -10.17 -0.35
CA THR A 32 12.98 -10.30 -0.91
C THR A 32 13.87 -9.09 -0.65
N LEU A 33 13.29 -7.97 -0.21
CA LEU A 33 13.98 -6.73 0.13
C LEU A 33 14.17 -6.53 1.64
N ASP A 34 13.84 -7.52 2.48
CA ASP A 34 13.96 -7.44 3.94
C ASP A 34 15.39 -7.08 4.42
N TRP A 35 16.40 -7.41 3.61
CA TRP A 35 17.80 -7.05 3.85
C TRP A 35 18.07 -5.54 3.85
N TYR A 36 17.16 -4.72 3.31
CA TYR A 36 17.33 -3.27 3.20
C TYR A 36 17.34 -2.59 4.58
N GLY A 37 16.49 -3.06 5.50
CA GLY A 37 16.35 -2.48 6.83
C GLY A 37 16.05 -0.98 6.78
N PHE A 38 16.81 -0.19 7.53
CA PHE A 38 16.79 1.27 7.47
C PHE A 38 18.16 1.79 7.03
N ASP A 39 18.17 2.67 6.03
CA ASP A 39 19.39 3.30 5.55
C ASP A 39 19.84 4.48 6.43
N GLN A 40 20.98 5.09 6.09
CA GLN A 40 21.56 6.22 6.82
C GLN A 40 20.67 7.49 6.83
N ASP A 41 19.77 7.62 5.85
CA ASP A 41 18.85 8.75 5.71
C ASP A 41 17.55 8.51 6.52
N GLY A 42 17.39 7.31 7.09
CA GLY A 42 16.17 6.86 7.76
C GLY A 42 15.14 6.28 6.81
N GLY A 43 15.55 5.92 5.59
CA GLY A 43 14.69 5.36 4.55
C GLY A 43 14.54 3.84 4.69
N SER A 44 13.36 3.32 4.34
CA SER A 44 13.08 1.88 4.23
C SER A 44 12.08 1.60 3.11
N VAL A 45 11.75 0.33 2.84
CA VAL A 45 10.84 -0.11 1.77
C VAL A 45 9.48 -0.57 2.33
N HIS A 46 8.44 -0.57 1.49
CA HIS A 46 7.08 -1.02 1.85
C HIS A 46 6.40 -0.10 2.87
N ASP A 47 6.31 1.18 2.53
CA ASP A 47 5.84 2.19 3.47
C ASP A 47 4.32 2.15 3.72
N VAL A 48 3.95 2.53 4.95
CA VAL A 48 2.58 2.80 5.38
C VAL A 48 2.45 4.21 6.00
N ILE A 49 3.28 5.13 5.51
CA ILE A 49 3.34 6.53 5.96
C ILE A 49 2.79 7.50 4.92
N GLY A 50 2.88 7.16 3.64
CA GLY A 50 2.25 7.92 2.56
C GLY A 50 0.73 7.69 2.49
N THR A 51 0.08 8.45 1.60
CA THR A 51 -1.34 8.29 1.27
C THR A 51 -1.50 7.60 -0.07
N ARG A 52 -1.07 8.26 -1.15
CA ARG A 52 -0.97 7.86 -2.57
C ARG A 52 -0.72 9.12 -3.40
N CYS A 53 -0.10 9.01 -4.57
CA CYS A 53 -0.17 10.12 -5.51
C CYS A 53 -1.62 10.29 -5.99
N ASP A 54 -2.08 11.54 -6.06
CA ASP A 54 -3.48 11.87 -6.32
C ASP A 54 -3.62 13.11 -7.22
N PRO A 55 -4.70 13.20 -8.02
CA PRO A 55 -4.89 14.28 -8.99
C PRO A 55 -5.15 15.64 -8.31
N TYR A 56 -5.64 15.65 -7.07
CA TYR A 56 -6.00 16.88 -6.35
C TYR A 56 -4.75 17.61 -5.86
N THR A 57 -3.84 16.89 -5.21
CA THR A 57 -2.53 17.43 -4.81
C THR A 57 -1.74 17.89 -6.04
N ASN A 58 -1.76 17.11 -7.12
CA ASN A 58 -1.13 17.52 -8.38
C ASN A 58 -1.75 18.81 -8.95
N ASN A 59 -3.08 18.92 -8.93
CA ASN A 59 -3.76 20.13 -9.38
C ASN A 59 -3.44 21.34 -8.50
N LEU A 60 -3.41 21.16 -7.17
CA LEU A 60 -3.07 22.20 -6.22
C LEU A 60 -1.65 22.75 -6.43
N LEU A 61 -0.68 21.86 -6.67
CA LEU A 61 0.74 22.25 -6.78
C LEU A 61 1.15 22.71 -8.18
N SER A 62 0.54 22.16 -9.24
CA SER A 62 0.97 22.41 -10.63
C SER A 62 -0.08 23.14 -11.49
N GLY A 63 -1.33 23.22 -11.03
CA GLY A 63 -2.46 23.71 -11.82
C GLY A 63 -2.94 22.74 -12.92
N LYS A 64 -2.30 21.58 -13.09
CA LYS A 64 -2.61 20.62 -14.17
C LYS A 64 -3.68 19.62 -13.76
N GLN A 65 -4.42 19.11 -14.75
CA GLN A 65 -5.32 17.98 -14.61
C GLN A 65 -4.59 16.73 -15.09
N TYR A 66 -4.20 15.84 -14.18
CA TYR A 66 -3.49 14.61 -14.48
C TYR A 66 -4.32 13.42 -13.99
N HIS A 67 -4.52 12.42 -14.84
CA HIS A 67 -5.52 11.37 -14.61
C HIS A 67 -4.94 9.97 -14.36
N ASN A 68 -3.61 9.83 -14.36
CA ASN A 68 -2.93 8.54 -14.18
C ASN A 68 -2.24 8.41 -12.81
N CYS A 69 -2.59 9.27 -11.85
CA CYS A 69 -2.24 9.08 -10.44
C CYS A 69 -2.77 7.74 -9.90
N CYS A 70 -2.07 7.15 -8.92
CA CYS A 70 -2.50 5.92 -8.24
C CYS A 70 -3.93 6.02 -7.72
N HIS A 71 -4.32 7.16 -7.15
CA HIS A 71 -5.69 7.38 -6.73
C HIS A 71 -6.70 7.18 -7.87
N SER A 72 -6.50 7.84 -9.02
CA SER A 72 -7.39 7.71 -10.18
C SER A 72 -7.36 6.31 -10.79
N ASN A 73 -6.19 5.66 -10.81
CA ASN A 73 -6.04 4.29 -11.31
C ASN A 73 -6.85 3.31 -10.45
N LEU A 74 -6.72 3.39 -9.13
CA LEU A 74 -7.47 2.55 -8.18
C LEU A 74 -8.98 2.85 -8.24
N THR A 75 -9.38 4.12 -8.31
CA THR A 75 -10.80 4.49 -8.45
C THR A 75 -11.42 3.85 -9.69
N ARG A 76 -10.76 3.93 -10.85
CA ARG A 76 -11.26 3.30 -12.09
C ARG A 76 -11.29 1.77 -12.00
N ALA A 77 -10.23 1.16 -11.45
CA ALA A 77 -10.16 -0.29 -11.31
C ALA A 77 -11.25 -0.83 -10.37
N LEU A 78 -11.48 -0.17 -9.24
CA LEU A 78 -12.53 -0.55 -8.30
C LEU A 78 -13.93 -0.33 -8.89
N ALA A 79 -14.16 0.80 -9.57
CA ALA A 79 -15.42 1.08 -10.24
C ALA A 79 -15.77 0.00 -11.28
N ALA A 80 -14.80 -0.40 -12.10
CA ALA A 80 -14.99 -1.42 -13.12
C ALA A 80 -15.21 -2.81 -12.52
N SER A 81 -14.40 -3.22 -11.54
CA SER A 81 -14.48 -4.57 -10.95
C SER A 81 -15.74 -4.80 -10.11
N GLN A 82 -16.18 -3.78 -9.37
CA GLN A 82 -17.32 -3.88 -8.45
C GLN A 82 -18.60 -3.25 -9.01
N ASN A 83 -18.60 -2.83 -10.28
CA ASN A 83 -19.71 -2.16 -10.96
C ASN A 83 -20.26 -0.95 -10.16
N LEU A 84 -19.36 -0.09 -9.71
CA LEU A 84 -19.68 1.12 -8.95
C LEU A 84 -19.60 2.36 -9.85
N SER A 85 -20.27 3.45 -9.44
CA SER A 85 -19.98 4.76 -10.01
C SER A 85 -18.57 5.21 -9.63
N LEU A 86 -17.94 6.07 -10.44
CA LEU A 86 -16.61 6.61 -10.11
C LEU A 86 -16.61 7.30 -8.75
N THR A 87 -17.63 8.12 -8.47
CA THR A 87 -17.78 8.79 -7.17
C THR A 87 -17.93 7.79 -6.02
N GLY A 88 -18.69 6.71 -6.22
CA GLY A 88 -18.85 5.67 -5.20
C GLY A 88 -17.55 4.92 -4.93
N ALA A 89 -16.82 4.53 -5.98
CA ALA A 89 -15.53 3.86 -5.86
C ALA A 89 -14.47 4.76 -5.22
N GLU A 90 -14.44 6.04 -5.59
CA GLU A 90 -13.46 7.01 -5.07
C GLU A 90 -13.51 7.15 -3.55
N GLN A 91 -14.72 7.15 -2.97
CA GLN A 91 -14.91 7.23 -1.51
C GLN A 91 -14.41 5.99 -0.76
N LEU A 92 -14.21 4.88 -1.46
CA LEU A 92 -13.68 3.63 -0.89
C LEU A 92 -12.16 3.53 -1.03
N ILE A 93 -11.52 4.37 -1.87
CA ILE A 93 -10.06 4.38 -2.00
C ILE A 93 -9.44 4.98 -0.73
N HIS A 94 -8.57 4.20 -0.11
CA HIS A 94 -7.92 4.52 1.15
C HIS A 94 -6.41 4.73 0.96
N ASP A 95 -5.74 5.08 2.06
CA ASP A 95 -4.29 5.18 2.09
C ASP A 95 -3.65 3.82 1.84
N VAL A 96 -2.54 3.82 1.11
CA VAL A 96 -1.97 2.60 0.50
C VAL A 96 -0.87 1.99 1.34
N LEU A 97 -0.58 0.72 1.05
CA LEU A 97 0.75 0.17 1.24
C LEU A 97 1.58 0.54 0.00
N ASN A 98 2.64 1.31 0.16
CA ASN A 98 3.55 1.67 -0.94
C ASN A 98 4.57 0.54 -1.16
N VAL A 99 4.13 -0.54 -1.81
CA VAL A 99 4.98 -1.71 -2.12
C VAL A 99 6.20 -1.26 -2.93
N PHE A 100 7.40 -1.69 -2.52
CA PHE A 100 8.71 -1.38 -3.10
C PHE A 100 9.18 0.08 -2.99
N MET A 101 8.32 1.02 -2.63
CA MET A 101 8.72 2.42 -2.54
C MET A 101 9.70 2.62 -1.38
N CYS A 102 10.80 3.35 -1.61
CA CYS A 102 11.80 3.65 -0.58
C CYS A 102 11.60 5.06 -0.02
N THR A 103 11.17 5.18 1.23
CA THR A 103 10.71 6.45 1.80
C THR A 103 11.08 6.59 3.28
N GLY A 104 10.89 7.78 3.82
CA GLY A 104 11.16 8.05 5.23
C GLY A 104 10.81 9.48 5.63
N PHE A 105 11.26 9.88 6.82
CA PHE A 105 11.20 11.26 7.29
C PHE A 105 12.61 11.78 7.50
N THR A 106 12.93 12.94 6.93
CA THR A 106 14.25 13.56 7.07
C THR A 106 14.57 13.83 8.54
N GLN A 107 15.81 13.58 8.98
CA GLN A 107 16.16 13.71 10.40
C GLN A 107 16.12 15.16 10.92
N ASP A 108 16.38 16.13 10.05
CA ASP A 108 16.52 17.54 10.39
C ASP A 108 15.16 18.29 10.43
N THR A 109 14.29 18.02 9.46
CA THR A 109 13.02 18.74 9.29
C THR A 109 11.78 17.85 9.37
N HIS A 110 11.95 16.54 9.52
CA HIS A 110 10.88 15.55 9.60
C HIS A 110 9.90 15.59 8.42
N GLN A 111 10.39 15.97 7.24
CA GLN A 111 9.61 15.98 6.01
C GLN A 111 9.62 14.59 5.36
N TYR A 112 8.50 14.22 4.76
CA TYR A 112 8.40 12.99 3.98
C TYR A 112 9.33 13.08 2.76
N PHE A 113 10.15 12.06 2.54
CA PHE A 113 10.99 11.95 1.36
C PHE A 113 10.80 10.61 0.67
N MET A 114 11.20 10.57 -0.60
CA MET A 114 11.35 9.35 -1.38
C MET A 114 12.73 9.31 -2.03
N LYS A 115 13.18 8.12 -2.38
CA LYS A 115 14.39 7.87 -3.17
C LYS A 115 14.19 6.68 -4.09
N ALA A 116 15.10 6.51 -5.04
CA ALA A 116 15.10 5.40 -5.99
C ALA A 116 14.97 4.06 -5.24
N SER A 117 13.97 3.27 -5.62
CA SER A 117 13.70 1.97 -5.03
C SER A 117 14.87 0.99 -5.25
N PRO A 118 15.21 0.17 -4.23
CA PRO A 118 16.18 -0.91 -4.41
C PRO A 118 15.62 -2.10 -5.22
N VAL A 119 14.32 -2.13 -5.51
CA VAL A 119 13.65 -3.26 -6.19
C VAL A 119 14.26 -3.54 -7.57
N ARG A 120 14.40 -4.82 -7.91
CA ARG A 120 14.83 -5.29 -9.22
C ARG A 120 13.83 -6.32 -9.78
N PRO A 121 13.81 -6.55 -11.09
CA PRO A 121 13.00 -7.62 -11.67
C PRO A 121 13.31 -8.96 -10.99
N GLY A 122 12.27 -9.60 -10.44
CA GLY A 122 12.39 -10.84 -9.66
C GLY A 122 12.22 -10.66 -8.16
N ASP A 123 12.33 -9.43 -7.63
CA ASP A 123 11.95 -9.14 -6.25
C ASP A 123 10.43 -9.23 -6.07
N TYR A 124 10.00 -9.69 -4.90
CA TYR A 124 8.58 -9.85 -4.58
C TYR A 124 8.30 -9.66 -3.09
N LEU A 125 7.06 -9.24 -2.83
CA LEU A 125 6.45 -9.21 -1.50
C LEU A 125 5.26 -10.17 -1.52
N GLU A 126 5.29 -11.16 -0.65
CA GLU A 126 4.28 -12.22 -0.59
C GLU A 126 3.46 -12.12 0.70
N MET A 127 2.15 -12.32 0.58
CA MET A 127 1.23 -12.21 1.71
C MET A 127 0.30 -13.39 1.80
N PHE A 128 0.06 -13.83 3.03
CA PHE A 128 -1.03 -14.74 3.37
C PHE A 128 -2.31 -13.94 3.64
N ALA A 129 -3.39 -14.24 2.92
CA ALA A 129 -4.70 -13.62 3.14
C ALA A 129 -5.36 -14.19 4.41
N GLU A 130 -5.56 -13.35 5.42
CA GLU A 130 -6.12 -13.74 6.72
C GLU A 130 -7.66 -13.82 6.70
N THR A 131 -8.27 -13.37 5.61
CA THR A 131 -9.70 -13.39 5.29
C THR A 131 -9.85 -13.20 3.77
N ASP A 132 -11.06 -13.32 3.25
CA ASP A 132 -11.32 -12.99 1.84
C ASP A 132 -11.07 -11.49 1.62
N ILE A 133 -10.20 -11.18 0.67
CA ILE A 133 -9.80 -9.80 0.36
C ILE A 133 -9.95 -9.51 -1.13
N LEU A 134 -10.32 -8.28 -1.44
CA LEU A 134 -10.19 -7.70 -2.77
C LEU A 134 -8.90 -6.87 -2.79
N VAL A 135 -7.98 -7.22 -3.69
CA VAL A 135 -6.70 -6.51 -3.85
C VAL A 135 -6.79 -5.56 -5.04
N GLY A 136 -6.54 -4.27 -4.80
CA GLY A 136 -6.35 -3.27 -5.84
C GLY A 136 -4.88 -2.85 -5.91
N LEU A 137 -4.28 -2.90 -7.10
CA LEU A 137 -2.88 -2.51 -7.32
C LEU A 137 -2.79 -1.49 -8.46
N SER A 138 -1.99 -0.45 -8.24
CA SER A 138 -1.68 0.55 -9.26
C SER A 138 -0.17 0.62 -9.45
N THR A 139 0.28 0.48 -10.70
CA THR A 139 1.64 0.84 -11.10
C THR A 139 1.77 2.35 -11.03
N CYS A 140 2.59 2.86 -10.10
CA CYS A 140 2.74 4.29 -9.87
C CYS A 140 3.37 4.97 -11.10
N PRO A 141 2.85 6.12 -11.57
CA PRO A 141 3.49 6.90 -12.63
C PRO A 141 4.85 7.48 -12.23
N GLY A 142 5.21 7.43 -10.94
CA GLY A 142 6.54 7.79 -10.46
C GLY A 142 7.62 6.72 -10.72
N GLY A 143 7.27 5.58 -11.33
CA GLY A 143 8.21 4.48 -11.57
C GLY A 143 8.86 3.98 -10.27
N ASP A 144 10.19 3.97 -10.24
CA ASP A 144 10.99 3.61 -9.05
C ASP A 144 11.07 4.74 -8.00
N CYS A 145 10.37 5.85 -8.21
CA CYS A 145 10.35 7.04 -7.35
C CYS A 145 11.73 7.73 -7.21
N SER A 146 12.61 7.57 -8.21
CA SER A 146 13.90 8.28 -8.29
C SER A 146 13.79 9.77 -8.66
N SER A 147 12.62 10.20 -9.15
CA SER A 147 12.37 11.58 -9.62
C SER A 147 11.06 12.16 -9.08
N GLU A 148 10.36 13.03 -9.82
CA GLU A 148 9.09 13.64 -9.42
C GLU A 148 7.90 12.64 -9.41
N HIS A 149 6.87 12.96 -8.63
CA HIS A 149 5.59 12.25 -8.64
C HIS A 149 4.72 12.66 -9.84
N SER A 150 3.77 11.80 -10.24
CA SER A 150 2.69 12.14 -11.17
C SER A 150 3.17 12.64 -12.54
N SER A 151 4.14 11.94 -13.12
CA SER A 151 4.73 12.28 -14.42
C SER A 151 4.64 11.12 -15.41
N ASP A 152 4.50 11.43 -16.69
CA ASP A 152 4.60 10.43 -17.78
C ASP A 152 6.03 10.32 -18.33
N THR A 153 7.00 11.04 -17.75
CA THR A 153 8.40 11.05 -18.21
C THR A 153 9.27 9.98 -17.57
N VAL A 154 8.76 9.31 -16.54
CA VAL A 154 9.50 8.27 -15.81
C VAL A 154 9.22 6.93 -16.44
N GLU A 155 10.26 6.11 -16.59
CA GLU A 155 10.07 4.73 -17.01
C GLU A 155 9.24 3.97 -15.98
N CYS A 156 8.06 3.53 -16.41
CA CYS A 156 7.15 2.74 -15.60
C CYS A 156 7.12 1.31 -16.10
N TYR A 157 7.04 0.37 -15.16
CA TYR A 157 7.07 -1.05 -15.43
C TYR A 157 5.80 -1.72 -14.87
N PRO A 158 5.32 -2.81 -15.51
CA PRO A 158 4.17 -3.55 -14.99
C PRO A 158 4.50 -4.19 -13.64
N LEU A 159 3.48 -4.29 -12.78
CA LEU A 159 3.50 -5.15 -11.60
C LEU A 159 2.61 -6.36 -11.84
N VAL A 160 2.99 -7.51 -11.30
CA VAL A 160 2.27 -8.78 -11.44
C VAL A 160 1.74 -9.21 -10.08
N ILE A 161 0.48 -9.65 -10.06
CA ILE A 161 -0.11 -10.35 -8.91
C ILE A 161 -0.30 -11.80 -9.32
N GLU A 162 0.21 -12.72 -8.51
CA GLU A 162 -0.03 -14.15 -8.61
C GLU A 162 -0.77 -14.60 -7.35
N VAL A 163 -1.73 -15.53 -7.51
CA VAL A 163 -2.53 -16.06 -6.40
C VAL A 163 -2.27 -17.55 -6.31
N TYR A 164 -1.88 -17.99 -5.11
CA TYR A 164 -1.51 -19.37 -4.82
C TYR A 164 -2.44 -19.97 -3.77
N GLU A 165 -2.70 -21.26 -3.89
CA GLU A 165 -3.31 -22.03 -2.81
C GLU A 165 -2.21 -22.45 -1.81
N PRO A 166 -2.51 -22.46 -0.50
CA PRO A 166 -1.54 -22.85 0.51
C PRO A 166 -1.15 -24.31 0.35
N ALA A 167 0.16 -24.60 0.33
CA ALA A 167 0.67 -25.97 0.31
C ALA A 167 0.44 -26.71 1.65
N ARG A 168 0.12 -25.99 2.72
CA ARG A 168 -0.14 -26.54 4.05
C ARG A 168 -1.63 -26.76 4.24
N ASP A 169 -1.98 -27.82 4.98
CA ASP A 169 -3.34 -28.04 5.43
C ASP A 169 -3.75 -26.95 6.43
N LEU A 170 -4.78 -26.18 6.07
CA LEU A 170 -5.35 -25.11 6.88
C LEU A 170 -6.66 -25.52 7.55
N SER A 171 -7.00 -26.82 7.62
CA SER A 171 -8.27 -27.29 8.21
C SER A 171 -8.52 -26.81 9.65
N ASN A 172 -7.44 -26.58 10.42
CA ASN A 172 -7.50 -26.10 11.80
C ASN A 172 -7.15 -24.61 11.94
N TRP A 173 -6.86 -23.93 10.82
CA TRP A 173 -6.65 -22.49 10.82
C TRP A 173 -8.00 -21.77 10.76
N GLU A 174 -8.17 -20.75 11.59
CA GLU A 174 -9.37 -19.93 11.61
C GLU A 174 -9.10 -18.58 10.98
N SER A 175 -10.04 -18.11 10.14
CA SER A 175 -9.97 -16.77 9.58
C SER A 175 -9.99 -15.71 10.68
N SER A 176 -9.31 -14.60 10.41
CA SER A 176 -9.25 -13.44 11.30
C SER A 176 -10.63 -12.95 11.74
N ARG A 177 -10.82 -12.89 13.06
CA ARG A 177 -12.07 -12.44 13.68
C ARG A 177 -12.13 -10.92 13.75
N LEU A 178 -13.34 -10.38 13.66
CA LEU A 178 -13.60 -8.96 13.89
C LEU A 178 -13.27 -8.57 15.33
N ASN A 179 -12.96 -7.29 15.54
CA ASN A 179 -12.73 -6.76 16.86
C ASN A 179 -13.99 -6.85 17.76
N GLU A 180 -13.80 -7.32 19.00
CA GLU A 180 -14.88 -7.58 19.95
C GLU A 180 -15.20 -6.40 20.87
N TYR A 181 -14.60 -5.22 20.63
CA TYR A 181 -14.98 -4.02 21.37
C TYR A 181 -16.49 -3.82 21.28
N ASN A 182 -17.15 -3.61 22.42
CA ASN A 182 -18.61 -3.61 22.51
C ASN A 182 -19.29 -2.44 21.78
N ARG A 183 -18.53 -1.44 21.32
CA ARG A 183 -18.99 -0.25 20.62
C ARG A 183 -20.08 0.54 21.36
N THR A 184 -20.20 0.36 22.68
CA THR A 184 -21.11 1.17 23.49
C THR A 184 -20.56 2.59 23.64
N HIS A 185 -19.23 2.75 23.47
CA HIS A 185 -18.56 4.03 23.67
C HIS A 185 -18.84 4.63 25.07
N GLY A 186 -19.14 3.77 26.04
CA GLY A 186 -19.49 4.17 27.41
C GLY A 186 -20.92 4.67 27.60
N ILE A 187 -21.81 4.49 26.61
CA ILE A 187 -23.23 4.87 26.63
C ILE A 187 -24.13 3.63 26.56
#